data_AF-A0A3M0H0J5-F1
#
_entry.id   AF-A0A3M0H0J5-F1
#
_cell.length_a   1.000
_cell.length_b   1.000
_cell.length_c   1.000
_cell.angle_alpha   90.00
_cell.angle_beta   90.00
_cell.angle_gamma   90.00
#
_symmetry.space_group_name_H-M   'P 1'
#
loop_
_entity.id
_entity.type
_entity.pdbx_description
1 polymer ?
#
loop_
_entity_poly.entity_id
_entity_poly.type
_entity_poly.pdbx_seq_one_letter_code
_entity_poly.pdbx_strand_id
1 'polypeptide(L)'
;MSIHGDADAADAFTRIAAPLRGTARTNALTIAAYFLYRTGDGAAAQEALEAAQRTAERANVTLPILAALLSGALSVGMPPQTIKGLCEVITPDYVAAHIGRVQSYT
;
A
#
# COMPACT_ATOMS: atom_id res chain seq x y z
N MET A 1 17.60 -6.63 7.81
CA MET A 1 17.52 -5.15 7.75
C MET A 1 18.00 -4.71 6.38
N SER A 2 17.11 -4.70 5.38
CA SER A 2 17.42 -4.28 4.01
C SER A 2 16.82 -2.88 3.78
N ILE A 3 17.37 -1.86 4.45
CA ILE A 3 16.90 -0.47 4.28
C ILE A 3 16.98 -0.04 2.81
N HIS A 4 17.98 -0.53 2.07
CA HIS A 4 18.12 -0.33 0.63
C HIS A 4 16.98 -1.00 -0.18
N GLY A 5 16.53 -2.19 0.22
CA GLY A 5 15.51 -2.93 -0.53
C GLY A 5 14.14 -2.28 -0.53
N ASP A 6 13.75 -1.63 0.57
CA ASP A 6 12.46 -0.92 0.63
C ASP A 6 12.50 0.37 -0.19
N ALA A 7 13.60 1.14 -0.13
CA ALA A 7 13.78 2.33 -0.96
C ALA A 7 13.83 1.98 -2.45
N ASP A 8 14.61 0.96 -2.83
CA ASP A 8 14.70 0.48 -4.21
C ASP A 8 13.34 -0.04 -4.72
N ALA A 9 12.56 -0.69 -3.85
CA ALA A 9 11.21 -1.13 -4.19
C ALA A 9 10.26 0.05 -4.41
N ALA A 10 10.27 1.07 -3.54
CA ALA A 10 9.48 2.29 -3.74
C ALA A 10 9.79 2.96 -5.08
N ASP A 11 11.07 3.05 -5.41
CA ASP A 11 11.58 3.59 -6.66
C ASP A 11 11.09 2.78 -7.87
N ALA A 12 11.23 1.46 -7.80
CA ALA A 12 10.78 0.55 -8.85
C ALA A 12 9.28 0.66 -9.10
N PHE A 13 8.46 0.65 -8.05
CA PHE A 13 7.00 0.78 -8.18
C PHE A 13 6.57 2.16 -8.69
N THR A 14 7.31 3.22 -8.34
CA THR A 14 7.09 4.56 -8.88
C THR A 14 7.39 4.60 -10.40
N ARG A 15 8.47 3.97 -10.84
CA ARG A 15 8.80 3.83 -12.28
C ARG A 15 7.78 2.96 -13.02
N ILE A 16 7.33 1.87 -12.42
CA ILE A 16 6.28 1.00 -12.99
C ILE A 16 4.96 1.76 -13.09
N ALA A 17 4.63 2.62 -12.13
CA ALA A 17 3.42 3.43 -12.17
C ALA A 17 3.43 4.42 -13.34
N ALA A 18 4.59 4.93 -13.76
CA ALA A 18 4.72 5.98 -14.77
C ALA A 18 3.99 5.70 -16.09
N PRO A 19 4.13 4.53 -16.75
CA PRO A 19 3.37 4.20 -17.97
C PRO A 19 1.93 3.72 -17.70
N LEU A 20 1.58 3.33 -16.48
CA LEU A 20 0.26 2.77 -16.17
C LEU A 20 -0.82 3.86 -16.08
N ARG A 21 -2.09 3.43 -16.17
CA ARG A 21 -3.29 4.27 -15.96
C ARG A 21 -4.34 3.56 -15.12
N GLY A 22 -5.32 4.33 -14.64
CA GLY A 22 -6.47 3.84 -13.89
C GLY A 22 -6.08 2.94 -12.72
N THR A 23 -6.82 1.85 -12.53
CA THR A 23 -6.64 0.90 -11.43
C THR A 23 -5.21 0.40 -11.28
N ALA A 24 -4.52 0.09 -12.39
CA ALA A 24 -3.16 -0.44 -12.34
C ALA A 24 -2.17 0.60 -11.79
N ARG A 25 -2.28 1.86 -12.24
CA ARG A 25 -1.45 2.95 -11.72
C ARG A 25 -1.74 3.22 -10.25
N THR A 26 -3.02 3.25 -9.88
CA THR A 26 -3.42 3.48 -8.49
C THR A 26 -2.83 2.42 -7.56
N ASN A 27 -2.92 1.14 -7.92
CA ASN A 27 -2.32 0.05 -7.13
C ASN A 27 -0.80 0.17 -7.04
N ALA A 28 -0.11 0.47 -8.15
CA ALA A 28 1.34 0.63 -8.15
C ALA A 28 1.80 1.78 -7.22
N LEU A 29 1.09 2.92 -7.23
CA LEU A 29 1.37 4.04 -6.34
C LEU A 29 1.07 3.72 -4.88
N THR A 30 0.01 2.97 -4.59
CA THR A 30 -0.28 2.50 -3.23
C THR A 30 0.81 1.57 -2.70
N ILE A 31 1.38 0.70 -3.54
CA ILE A 31 2.50 -0.16 -3.16
C ILE A 31 3.77 0.67 -2.93
N ALA A 32 4.05 1.65 -3.78
CA ALA A 32 5.16 2.57 -3.57
C ALA A 32 5.04 3.31 -2.22
N ALA A 33 3.83 3.79 -1.88
CA ALA A 33 3.56 4.43 -0.60
C ALA A 33 3.82 3.51 0.60
N TYR A 34 3.48 2.22 0.50
CA TYR A 34 3.79 1.25 1.54
C TYR A 34 5.30 1.11 1.77
N PHE A 35 6.09 1.03 0.70
CA PHE A 35 7.54 0.93 0.81
C PHE A 35 8.18 2.21 1.37
N LEU A 36 7.70 3.39 0.96
CA LEU A 36 8.12 4.67 1.55
C LEU A 36 7.75 4.77 3.03
N TYR A 37 6.58 4.28 3.40
CA TYR A 37 6.19 4.21 4.81
C TYR A 37 7.17 3.32 5.61
N ARG A 38 7.67 2.23 5.00
CA ARG A 38 8.64 1.32 5.63
C ARG A 38 10.03 1.92 5.79
N THR A 39 10.45 2.86 4.95
CA THR A 39 11.74 3.56 5.11
C THR A 39 11.70 4.56 6.27
N GLY A 40 10.51 4.84 6.83
CA GLY A 40 10.31 5.84 7.87
C GLY A 40 10.05 7.24 7.33
N ASP A 41 10.03 7.41 6.00
CA ASP A 41 9.68 8.68 5.36
C ASP A 41 8.16 8.80 5.20
N GLY A 42 7.50 9.18 6.30
CA GLY A 42 6.06 9.36 6.33
C GLY A 42 5.54 10.47 5.40
N ALA A 43 6.37 11.48 5.11
CA ALA A 43 6.02 12.56 4.20
C ALA A 43 5.97 12.06 2.75
N ALA A 44 7.02 11.36 2.30
CA ALA A 44 7.05 10.73 0.99
C ALA A 44 5.93 9.68 0.82
N ALA A 45 5.65 8.91 1.87
CA ALA A 45 4.55 7.95 1.88
C ALA A 45 3.19 8.64 1.69
N GLN A 46 2.95 9.75 2.39
CA GLN A 46 1.72 10.52 2.27
C GLN A 46 1.57 11.12 0.86
N GLU A 47 2.65 11.67 0.30
CA GLU A 47 2.64 12.20 -1.07
C GLU A 47 2.27 11.13 -2.11
N ALA A 48 2.83 9.93 -1.97
CA ALA A 48 2.51 8.79 -2.83
C ALA A 48 1.05 8.34 -2.70
N LEU A 49 0.46 8.37 -1.49
CA LEU A 49 -0.97 8.09 -1.28
C LEU A 49 -1.86 9.14 -1.92
N GLU A 50 -1.52 10.42 -1.79
CA GLU A 50 -2.26 11.48 -2.47
C GLU A 50 -2.17 11.34 -4.00
N ALA A 51 -1.02 10.94 -4.53
CA ALA A 51 -0.87 10.65 -5.95
C ALA A 51 -1.75 9.48 -6.40
N ALA A 52 -1.86 8.43 -5.58
CA ALA A 52 -2.79 7.31 -5.82
C ALA A 52 -4.25 7.79 -5.81
N GLN A 53 -4.63 8.61 -4.81
CA GLN A 53 -5.97 9.18 -4.70
C GLN A 53 -6.34 10.03 -5.91
N ARG A 54 -5.49 10.99 -6.30
CA ARG A 54 -5.70 11.81 -7.50
C ARG A 54 -5.80 10.95 -8.77
N THR A 55 -5.03 9.87 -8.85
CA THR A 55 -5.11 8.93 -9.98
C THR A 55 -6.44 8.19 -10.02
N ALA A 56 -6.92 7.73 -8.86
CA ALA A 56 -8.19 7.05 -8.72
C ALA A 56 -9.36 7.95 -9.12
N GLU A 57 -9.38 9.18 -8.61
CA GLU A 57 -10.40 10.19 -8.91
C GLU A 57 -10.43 10.54 -10.41
N ARG A 58 -9.26 10.85 -11.00
CA ARG A 58 -9.18 11.22 -12.43
C ARG A 58 -9.63 10.11 -13.36
N ALA A 59 -9.38 8.86 -13.00
CA ALA A 59 -9.76 7.71 -13.79
C ALA A 59 -11.15 7.17 -13.42
N ASN A 60 -11.84 7.78 -12.45
CA ASN A 60 -13.10 7.31 -11.88
C ASN A 60 -13.05 5.82 -11.47
N VAL A 61 -11.98 5.43 -10.77
CA VAL A 61 -11.79 4.07 -10.25
C VAL A 61 -11.75 4.09 -8.73
N THR A 62 -12.11 2.95 -8.13
CA THR A 62 -12.07 2.79 -6.67
C THR A 62 -10.62 2.84 -6.16
N LEU A 63 -10.39 3.62 -5.11
CA LEU A 63 -9.12 3.61 -4.39
C LEU A 63 -8.92 2.24 -3.71
N PRO A 64 -7.72 1.63 -3.80
CA PRO A 64 -7.41 0.41 -3.08
C PRO A 64 -7.62 0.60 -1.58
N ILE A 65 -8.28 -0.37 -0.93
CA ILE A 65 -8.51 -0.34 0.53
C ILE A 65 -7.20 -0.20 1.33
N LEU A 66 -6.10 -0.75 0.80
CA LEU A 66 -4.77 -0.61 1.37
C LEU A 66 -4.35 0.86 1.49
N ALA A 67 -4.69 1.72 0.54
CA ALA A 67 -4.36 3.14 0.61
C ALA A 67 -5.07 3.82 1.79
N ALA A 68 -6.35 3.51 2.02
CA ALA A 68 -7.10 4.04 3.16
C ALA A 68 -6.52 3.56 4.50
N LEU A 69 -6.10 2.30 4.59
CA LEU A 69 -5.45 1.75 5.79
C LEU A 69 -4.10 2.43 6.06
N LEU A 70 -3.29 2.66 5.02
CA LEU A 70 -2.01 3.35 5.15
C LEU A 70 -2.19 4.81 5.55
N SER A 71 -3.15 5.52 4.96
CA SER A 71 -3.52 6.88 5.38
C SER A 71 -3.95 6.94 6.84
N GLY A 72 -4.75 5.97 7.29
CA GLY A 72 -5.16 5.85 8.69
C GLY A 72 -3.99 5.58 9.64
N ALA A 73 -3.03 4.75 9.23
CA ALA A 73 -1.85 4.48 10.04
C ALA A 73 -0.89 5.68 10.11
N LEU A 74 -0.73 6.41 9.00
CA LEU A 74 0.04 7.65 8.94
C LEU A 74 -0.58 8.74 9.82
N SER A 75 -1.91 8.91 9.79
CA SER A 75 -2.58 9.98 10.52
C SER A 75 -2.46 9.85 12.04
N VAL A 76 -2.36 8.62 12.57
CA VAL A 76 -2.13 8.36 13.99
C VAL A 76 -0.64 8.26 14.35
N GLY A 77 0.27 8.48 13.40
CA GLY A 77 1.71 8.39 13.62
C GLY A 77 2.18 6.98 13.99
N MET A 78 1.51 5.94 13.49
CA MET A 78 1.89 4.56 13.78
C MET A 78 3.33 4.31 13.30
N PRO A 79 4.20 3.68 14.12
CA PRO A 79 5.55 3.38 13.69
C PRO A 79 5.58 2.22 12.68
N PRO A 80 6.49 2.23 11.68
CA PRO A 80 6.49 1.24 10.61
C PRO A 80 6.67 -0.21 11.07
N GLN A 81 7.33 -0.42 12.21
CA GLN A 81 7.52 -1.77 12.76
C GLN A 81 6.19 -2.41 13.19
N THR A 82 5.21 -1.61 13.61
CA THR A 82 3.88 -2.11 14.03
C THR A 82 3.09 -2.63 12.82
N ILE A 83 3.14 -1.94 11.67
CA ILE A 83 2.50 -2.44 10.45
C ILE A 83 3.20 -3.70 9.93
N LYS A 84 4.53 -3.77 10.01
CA LYS A 84 5.29 -4.96 9.59
C LYS A 84 4.82 -6.20 10.34
N GLY A 85 4.63 -6.10 11.66
CA GLY A 85 4.10 -7.19 12.47
C GLY A 85 2.68 -7.63 12.05
N LEU A 86 1.83 -6.69 11.65
CA LEU A 86 0.47 -7.02 11.13
C LEU A 86 0.52 -7.73 9.78
N CYS A 87 1.41 -7.30 8.87
CA CYS A 87 1.57 -7.97 7.57
C CYS A 87 2.20 -9.35 7.68
N GLU A 88 3.08 -9.59 8.66
CA GLU A 88 3.66 -10.91 8.95
C GLU A 88 2.61 -11.91 9.43
N VAL A 89 1.50 -11.45 10.04
CA VAL A 89 0.37 -12.28 10.45
C VAL A 89 -0.51 -12.68 9.25
N ILE A 90 -0.55 -11.87 8.19
CA ILE A 90 -1.29 -12.18 6.96
C ILE A 90 -0.43 -13.12 6.10
N THR A 91 -0.32 -14.37 6.53
CA THR A 91 0.33 -15.44 5.78
C THR A 91 -0.66 -16.08 4.79
N PRO A 92 -0.17 -16.80 3.76
CA PRO A 92 -1.02 -17.65 2.93
C PRO A 92 -1.89 -18.61 3.76
N ASP A 93 -1.36 -19.11 4.88
CA ASP A 93 -2.09 -19.97 5.83
C ASP A 93 -3.19 -19.20 6.58
N TYR A 94 -2.92 -17.95 7.01
CA TYR A 94 -3.93 -17.08 7.61
C TYR A 94 -5.05 -16.78 6.62
N VAL A 95 -4.70 -16.50 5.37
CA VAL A 95 -5.66 -16.29 4.28
C VAL A 95 -6.47 -17.54 4.00
N ALA A 96 -5.84 -18.71 3.90
CA ALA A 96 -6.53 -19.98 3.71
C ALA A 96 -7.50 -20.30 4.86
N ALA A 97 -7.10 -20.01 6.10
CA ALA A 97 -7.90 -20.26 7.30
C ALA A 97 -9.08 -19.27 7.49
N HIS A 98 -8.99 -18.05 6.96
CA HIS A 98 -9.96 -16.97 7.25
C HIS A 98 -10.74 -16.48 6.01
N ILE A 99 -10.17 -16.50 4.80
CA ILE A 99 -10.87 -16.08 3.57
C ILE A 99 -11.81 -17.17 3.05
N GLY A 100 -11.55 -18.45 3.34
CA GLY A 100 -12.49 -19.54 3.06
C GLY A 100 -13.86 -19.36 3.73
N ARG A 101 -13.97 -18.53 4.78
CA ARG A 101 -15.24 -18.15 5.42
C ARG A 101 -15.95 -16.96 4.78
N VAL A 102 -15.25 -16.12 4.02
CA VAL A 102 -15.84 -14.91 3.38
C VAL A 102 -16.64 -15.26 2.13
N GLN A 103 -16.39 -16.43 1.53
CA GLN A 103 -17.16 -16.96 0.38
C GLN A 103 -18.57 -17.47 0.77
N SER A 104 -18.98 -17.40 2.04
CA SER A 104 -20.29 -17.88 2.51
C SER A 104 -21.36 -16.79 2.66
N TYR A 105 -21.12 -15.57 2.17
CA TYR A 105 -22.19 -14.56 2.02
C TYR A 105 -22.76 -14.59 0.60
N THR A 106 -23.52 -15.65 0.31
CA THR A 106 -24.64 -15.62 -0.64
C THR A 106 -25.92 -15.35 0.13
#